data_AF-A0A6G3T0M5-F1
#
_entry.id   AF-A0A6G3T0M5-F1
#
_cell.length_a   1.000
_cell.length_b   1.000
_cell.length_c   1.000
_cell.angle_alpha   90.00
_cell.angle_beta   90.00
_cell.angle_gamma   90.00
#
_symmetry.space_group_name_H-M   'P 1'
#
loop_
_entity.id
_entity.type
_entity.pdbx_description
1 polymer ?
#
loop_
_entity_poly.entity_id
_entity_poly.type
_entity_poly.pdbx_seq_one_letter_code
_entity_poly.pdbx_strand_id
1 'polypeptide(L)' 'MPIHQPQQRTDVHPGRADVQQAEAALVEHYPRLVRLAYVVLPPALGRHRRVLAAHAVVQRALPAAGGPARSP' A
#
# COMPACT_ATOMS: atom_id res chain seq x y z
N MET A 1 23.84 -38.97 20.98
CA MET A 1 23.07 -37.72 21.20
C MET A 1 22.98 -36.96 19.88
N PRO A 2 21.90 -37.09 19.09
CA PRO A 2 21.71 -36.26 17.91
C PRO A 2 21.20 -34.90 18.36
N ILE A 3 22.01 -33.88 18.10
CA ILE A 3 21.66 -32.47 18.27
C ILE A 3 20.50 -32.23 17.29
N HIS A 4 19.29 -32.13 17.81
CA HIS A 4 18.14 -31.72 17.02
C HIS A 4 18.38 -30.24 16.71
N GLN A 5 18.93 -29.95 15.53
CA GLN A 5 18.73 -28.65 14.92
C GLN A 5 17.21 -28.54 14.69
N PRO A 6 16.47 -27.64 15.37
CA PRO A 6 15.12 -27.34 14.94
C PRO A 6 15.31 -26.75 13.56
N GLN A 7 14.88 -27.54 12.58
CA GLN A 7 15.00 -27.21 11.18
C GLN A 7 14.50 -25.80 11.01
N GLN A 8 15.37 -24.98 10.43
CA GLN A 8 15.08 -23.72 9.78
C GLN A 8 14.02 -23.99 8.70
N ARG A 9 12.78 -24.27 9.12
CA ARG A 9 11.64 -24.04 8.25
C ARG A 9 11.61 -22.54 8.13
N THR A 10 12.06 -22.09 6.98
CA THR A 10 11.59 -20.88 6.33
C THR A 10 10.07 -20.93 6.38
N ASP A 11 9.49 -20.52 7.51
CA ASP A 11 8.12 -20.09 7.61
C ASP A 11 8.05 -18.80 6.79
N VAL A 12 8.00 -18.97 5.46
CA VAL A 12 7.43 -17.99 4.56
C VAL A 12 5.96 -17.99 4.94
N HIS A 13 5.63 -17.28 6.02
CA HIS A 13 4.25 -17.07 6.42
C HIS A 13 3.59 -16.39 5.23
N PRO A 14 2.67 -17.04 4.51
CA PRO A 14 2.11 -16.50 3.28
C PRO A 14 1.53 -15.09 3.51
N GLY A 15 0.91 -14.86 4.67
CA GLY A 15 0.44 -13.52 5.07
C GLY A 15 1.52 -12.44 5.21
N ARG A 16 2.78 -12.78 5.56
CA ARG A 16 3.89 -11.80 5.60
C ARG A 16 4.42 -11.49 4.21
N ALA A 17 4.37 -12.46 3.29
CA ALA A 17 4.69 -12.22 1.88
C ALA A 17 3.60 -11.36 1.21
N ASP A 18 2.33 -11.63 1.49
CA ASP A 18 1.19 -10.84 0.98
C ASP A 18 1.23 -9.39 1.45
N VAL A 19 1.57 -9.15 2.73
CA VAL A 19 1.75 -7.78 3.28
C VAL A 19 2.92 -7.07 2.60
N GLN A 20 4.06 -7.74 2.41
CA GLN A 20 5.22 -7.12 1.73
C GLN A 20 4.93 -6.83 0.25
N GLN A 21 4.21 -7.71 -0.44
CA GLN A 21 3.76 -7.50 -1.82
C GLN A 21 2.79 -6.31 -1.89
N ALA A 22 1.85 -6.22 -0.95
CA ALA A 22 0.92 -5.10 -0.85
C ALA A 22 1.64 -3.78 -0.54
N GLU A 23 2.61 -3.78 0.38
CA GLU A 23 3.44 -2.61 0.69
C GLU A 23 4.27 -2.16 -0.52
N ALA A 24 4.91 -3.09 -1.23
CA ALA A 24 5.68 -2.77 -2.43
C ALA A 24 4.80 -2.17 -3.53
N ALA A 25 3.63 -2.75 -3.78
CA ALA A 25 2.66 -2.23 -4.74
C ALA A 25 2.18 -0.83 -4.35
N LEU A 26 1.92 -0.57 -3.06
CA LEU A 26 1.56 0.76 -2.56
C LEU A 26 2.70 1.76 -2.75
N VAL A 27 3.93 1.43 -2.37
CA VAL A 27 5.09 2.33 -2.54
C VAL A 27 5.32 2.68 -4.02
N GLU A 28 5.18 1.71 -4.91
CA GLU A 28 5.39 1.91 -6.34
C GLU A 28 4.25 2.72 -7.00
N HIS A 29 2.99 2.47 -6.62
CA HIS A 29 1.84 3.00 -7.37
C HIS A 29 1.22 4.24 -6.72
N TYR A 30 1.30 4.38 -5.40
CA TYR A 30 0.68 5.48 -4.65
C TYR A 30 1.22 6.86 -5.04
N PRO A 31 2.54 7.10 -5.17
CA PRO A 31 3.06 8.43 -5.56
C PRO A 31 2.54 8.87 -6.92
N ARG A 32 2.39 7.92 -7.86
CA ARG A 32 1.85 8.18 -9.20
C ARG A 32 0.37 8.59 -9.14
N LEU A 33 -0.44 7.87 -8.36
CA LEU A 33 -1.86 8.20 -8.15
C LEU A 33 -2.04 9.58 -7.50
N VAL A 34 -1.23 9.89 -6.49
CA VAL A 34 -1.27 11.20 -5.81
C VAL A 34 -0.92 12.32 -6.78
N ARG A 35 0.07 12.10 -7.67
CA ARG A 35 0.45 13.08 -8.68
C ARG A 35 -0.67 13.34 -9.69
N LEU A 36 -1.38 12.29 -10.12
CA LEU A 36 -2.55 12.42 -10.99
C LEU A 36 -3.69 13.20 -10.32
N ALA A 37 -3.98 12.88 -9.06
CA ALA A 37 -4.97 13.62 -8.29
C ALA A 37 -4.56 15.10 -8.08
N TYR A 38 -3.27 15.38 -7.87
CA TYR A 38 -2.77 16.73 -7.64
C TYR A 38 -2.92 17.66 -8.86
N VAL A 39 -2.71 17.14 -10.07
CA VAL A 39 -2.74 17.95 -11.31
C VAL A 39 -4.15 18.35 -11.74
N VAL A 40 -5.18 17.62 -11.30
CA VAL A 40 -6.59 17.95 -11.60
C VAL A 40 -7.21 18.92 -10.59
N LEU A 41 -6.50 19.25 -9.50
CA LEU A 41 -7.01 20.16 -8.47
C LEU A 41 -6.82 21.63 -8.84
N PRO A 42 -7.80 22.52 -8.57
CA PRO A 42 -7.69 23.93 -8.90
C PRO A 42 -6.48 24.61 -8.25
N PRO A 43 -5.74 25.48 -8.97
CA PRO A 43 -4.58 26.18 -8.41
C PRO A 43 -4.95 27.15 -7.29
N ALA A 44 -6.20 27.65 -7.27
CA ALA A 44 -6.75 28.54 -6.24
C ALA A 44 -6.74 27.93 -4.82
N LEU A 45 -6.66 26.60 -4.69
CA LEU A 45 -6.56 25.93 -3.38
C LEU A 45 -5.21 26.19 -2.69
N GLY A 46 -4.20 26.64 -3.41
CA GLY A 46 -2.83 26.76 -2.88
C GLY A 46 -2.13 25.41 -2.75
N ARG A 47 -0.79 25.43 -2.69
CA ARG A 47 0.04 24.22 -2.78
C ARG A 47 -0.26 23.20 -1.68
N HIS A 48 -0.37 23.65 -0.43
CA HIS A 48 -0.54 22.76 0.72
C HIS A 48 -1.90 22.04 0.72
N ARG A 49 -3.00 22.77 0.50
CA ARG A 49 -4.34 22.16 0.42
C ARG A 49 -4.47 21.19 -0.74
N ARG A 50 -3.83 21.46 -1.88
CA ARG A 50 -3.80 20.54 -3.03
C ARG A 50 -3.11 19.22 -2.70
N VAL A 51 -2.03 19.24 -1.93
CA VAL A 51 -1.35 18.02 -1.50
C VAL A 51 -2.28 17.19 -0.61
N LEU A 52 -2.89 17.79 0.41
CA LEU A 52 -3.81 17.09 1.31
C LEU A 52 -5.04 16.54 0.59
N ALA A 53 -5.65 17.33 -0.30
CA ALA A 53 -6.78 16.89 -1.09
C ALA A 53 -6.41 15.76 -2.06
N ALA A 54 -5.25 15.81 -2.71
CA ALA A 54 -4.77 14.73 -3.58
C ALA A 54 -4.60 13.42 -2.80
N HIS A 55 -4.00 13.48 -1.60
CA HIS A 55 -3.91 12.32 -0.72
C HIS A 55 -5.29 11.79 -0.33
N ALA A 56 -6.21 12.66 0.06
CA ALA A 56 -7.57 12.26 0.44
C ALA A 56 -8.32 11.58 -0.72
N VAL A 57 -8.16 12.07 -1.96
CA VAL A 57 -8.74 11.44 -3.16
C VAL A 57 -8.21 10.03 -3.35
N VAL A 58 -6.88 9.85 -3.31
CA VAL A 58 -6.27 8.53 -3.49
C VAL A 58 -6.67 7.57 -2.37
N GLN A 59 -6.67 8.03 -1.12
CA GLN A 59 -7.07 7.22 0.02
C GLN A 59 -8.54 6.76 -0.04
N ARG A 60 -9.43 7.60 -0.59
CA ARG A 60 -10.84 7.21 -0.82
C ARG A 60 -11.02 6.26 -1.99
N ALA A 61 -10.12 6.32 -2.98
CA ALA A 61 -10.14 5.44 -4.14
C ALA A 61 -9.54 4.05 -3.86
N LEU A 62 -8.64 3.96 -2.89
CA LEU A 62 -8.11 2.68 -2.41
C LEU A 62 -9.11 2.01 -1.46
N PRO A 63 -9.30 0.68 -1.55
CA PRO A 63 -10.03 -0.05 -0.52
C PRO A 63 -9.35 0.18 0.84
N ALA A 64 -10.14 0.42 1.89
CA ALA A 64 -9.58 0.42 3.24
C ALA A 64 -8.80 -0.89 3.43
N ALA A 65 -7.53 -0.79 3.82
CA ALA A 65 -6.52 -1.85 3.80
C ALA A 65 -6.82 -3.09 4.69
N GLY A 66 -8.07 -3.30 5.10
CA GLY A 66 -8.54 -4.45 5.89
C GLY A 66 -9.70 -5.23 5.25
N GLY A 67 -10.10 -4.93 4.01
CA GLY A 67 -11.06 -5.79 3.30
C GLY A 67 -10.35 -7.00 2.70
N PRO A 68 -10.69 -8.26 3.04
CA PRO A 68 -10.17 -9.40 2.30
C PRO A 68 -10.64 -9.25 0.86
N ALA A 69 -9.75 -8.85 -0.03
CA ALA A 69 -9.96 -8.91 -1.47
C ALA A 69 -10.01 -10.39 -1.87
N ARG A 70 -11.12 -11.03 -1.53
CA ARG A 70 -11.49 -12.36 -1.99
C ARG A 70 -11.72 -12.23 -3.48
N SER A 71 -10.72 -12.61 -4.25
CA SER A 71 -10.87 -12.83 -5.69
C SER A 71 -11.33 -14.29 -5.90
N PRO A 72 -12.23 -14.55 -6.86
CA PRO A 72 -12.79 -15.87 -7.16
C PRO A 72 -11.79 -16.82 -7.82
#